data_AF-A0AAW9QQL2-F1
#
_entry.id   AF-A0AAW9QQL2-F1
#
_cell.length_a   1.000
_cell.length_b   1.000
_cell.length_c   1.000
_cell.angle_alpha   90.00
_cell.angle_beta   90.00
_cell.angle_gamma   90.00
#
_symmetry.space_group_name_H-M   'P 1'
#
loop_
_entity.id
_entity.type
_entity.pdbx_description
1 polymer ?
#
loop_
_entity_poly.entity_id
_entity_poly.type
_entity_poly.pdbx_seq_one_letter_code
_entity_poly.pdbx_strand_id
1 'polypeptide(L)'
;MPTKNYREDLLARLADADYASRYLKAAWDETLRDGNREAFLLALQNLVDATNLDREKTGKADVSEAPFDALSTDKGYPTLETLVSVLNSVGLTIDFPPVSRHR
;
A
#
# COMPACT_ATOMS: atom_id res chain seq x y z
N MET A 1 19.49 23.64 -6.80
CA MET A 1 18.60 23.12 -5.74
C MET A 1 18.66 21.60 -5.83
N PRO A 2 18.91 20.84 -4.76
CA PRO A 2 18.83 19.40 -4.85
C PRO A 2 17.35 19.04 -5.06
N THR A 3 17.04 18.46 -6.22
CA THR A 3 15.72 17.88 -6.49
C THR A 3 15.57 16.70 -5.55
N LYS A 4 14.91 16.92 -4.41
CA LYS A 4 14.54 15.86 -3.47
C LYS A 4 13.89 14.74 -4.28
N ASN A 5 14.43 13.53 -4.21
CA ASN A 5 13.90 12.41 -4.97
C ASN A 5 12.46 12.15 -4.51
N TYR A 6 11.49 12.48 -5.35
CA TYR A 6 10.07 12.41 -5.02
C TYR A 6 9.67 11.02 -4.51
N ARG A 7 10.25 9.96 -5.09
CA ARG A 7 9.99 8.59 -4.67
C ARG A 7 10.51 8.32 -3.26
N GLU A 8 11.73 8.74 -2.94
CA GLU A 8 12.29 8.55 -1.60
C GLU A 8 11.49 9.29 -0.52
N ASP A 9 11.05 10.52 -0.81
CA ASP A 9 10.22 11.30 0.10
C ASP A 9 8.84 10.66 0.31
N LEU A 10 8.25 10.11 -0.76
CA LEU A 10 7.00 9.35 -0.68
C LEU A 10 7.15 8.11 0.20
N LEU A 11 8.17 7.28 -0.06
CA LEU A 11 8.42 6.05 0.73
C LEU A 11 8.68 6.37 2.20
N ALA A 12 9.39 7.46 2.49
CA ALA A 12 9.61 7.90 3.88
C ALA A 12 8.31 8.29 4.60
N ARG A 13 7.35 8.93 3.90
CA ARG A 13 6.05 9.28 4.49
C ARG A 13 5.14 8.07 4.66
N LEU A 14 5.22 7.10 3.75
CA LEU A 14 4.43 5.87 3.80
C LEU A 14 4.80 4.94 4.96
N ALA A 15 5.93 5.19 5.65
CA ALA A 15 6.24 4.53 6.91
C ALA A 15 5.29 4.96 8.06
N ASP A 16 4.62 6.10 7.95
CA ASP A 16 3.58 6.53 8.89
C ASP A 16 2.23 5.90 8.51
N ALA A 17 1.61 5.18 9.44
CA ALA A 17 0.38 4.45 9.20
C ALA A 17 -0.84 5.36 8.90
N ASP A 18 -0.92 6.56 9.48
CA ASP A 18 -2.01 7.51 9.18
C ASP A 18 -1.85 8.03 7.74
N TYR A 19 -0.63 8.39 7.34
CA TYR A 19 -0.36 8.82 5.97
C TYR A 19 -0.62 7.69 4.96
N ALA A 20 -0.13 6.48 5.24
CA ALA A 20 -0.35 5.29 4.43
C ALA A 20 -1.85 5.00 4.23
N SER A 21 -2.66 5.10 5.29
CA SER A 21 -4.10 4.88 5.22
C SER A 21 -4.80 5.88 4.29
N ARG A 22 -4.44 7.16 4.38
CA ARG A 22 -5.02 8.23 3.55
C ARG A 22 -4.58 8.11 2.10
N TYR A 23 -3.32 7.78 1.88
CA TYR A 23 -2.77 7.55 0.55
C TYR A 23 -3.49 6.41 -0.16
N LEU A 24 -3.66 5.26 0.52
CA LEU A 24 -4.34 4.11 -0.05
C LEU A 24 -5.83 4.37 -0.29
N LYS A 25 -6.49 5.08 0.64
CA LYS A 25 -7.89 5.48 0.51
C LYS A 25 -8.12 6.38 -0.70
N ALA A 26 -7.24 7.36 -0.92
CA ALA A 26 -7.31 8.24 -2.08
C ALA A 26 -7.19 7.45 -3.39
N ALA A 27 -6.20 6.56 -3.50
CA ALA A 27 -6.03 5.70 -4.67
C ALA A 27 -7.24 4.81 -4.92
N TRP A 28 -7.82 4.23 -3.86
CA TRP A 28 -9.04 3.42 -3.96
C TRP A 28 -10.24 4.22 -4.47
N ASP A 29 -10.48 5.42 -3.92
CA ASP A 29 -11.60 6.27 -4.31
C ASP A 29 -11.47 6.75 -5.77
N GLU A 30 -10.25 7.04 -6.22
CA GLU A 30 -9.96 7.37 -7.62
C GLU A 30 -10.23 6.18 -8.53
N THR A 31 -9.71 4.99 -8.20
CA THR A 31 -9.96 3.75 -8.95
C THR A 31 -11.45 3.43 -9.05
N LEU A 32 -12.25 3.68 -8.01
CA LEU A 32 -13.70 3.51 -8.07
C LEU A 32 -14.39 4.54 -8.98
N ARG A 33 -13.81 5.73 -9.11
CA ARG A 33 -14.35 6.82 -9.93
C ARG A 33 -14.04 6.65 -11.41
N ASP A 34 -12.81 6.26 -11.76
CA ASP A 34 -12.33 6.20 -13.14
C ASP A 34 -12.17 4.76 -13.68
N GLY A 35 -12.26 3.75 -12.82
CA GLY A 35 -12.06 2.34 -13.16
C GLY A 35 -10.60 1.92 -13.32
N ASN A 36 -9.65 2.83 -13.05
CA ASN A 36 -8.22 2.59 -13.21
C ASN A 36 -7.67 1.78 -12.03
N ARG A 37 -7.73 0.46 -12.18
CA ARG A 37 -7.23 -0.49 -11.18
C ARG A 37 -5.71 -0.47 -11.04
N GLU A 38 -4.97 -0.09 -12.08
CA GLU A 38 -3.50 -0.04 -12.04
C GLU A 38 -2.99 1.01 -11.05
N ALA A 39 -3.71 2.13 -10.91
CA ALA A 39 -3.39 3.17 -9.92
C ALA A 39 -3.43 2.62 -8.48
N PHE A 40 -4.45 1.83 -8.15
CA PHE A 40 -4.55 1.21 -6.82
C PHE A 40 -3.46 0.15 -6.59
N LEU A 41 -3.13 -0.66 -7.61
CA LEU A 41 -2.05 -1.64 -7.51
C LEU A 41 -0.69 -0.97 -7.31
N LEU A 42 -0.45 0.15 -8.01
CA LEU A 42 0.76 0.96 -7.81
C LEU A 42 0.83 1.53 -6.39
N ALA A 43 -0.31 1.98 -5.83
CA ALA A 43 -0.36 2.46 -4.45
C ALA A 43 -0.03 1.35 -3.44
N LEU A 44 -0.53 0.13 -3.66
CA LEU A 44 -0.15 -1.04 -2.86
C LEU A 44 1.34 -1.34 -2.97
N GLN A 45 1.91 -1.30 -4.19
CA GLN A 45 3.33 -1.52 -4.39
C GLN A 45 4.19 -0.47 -3.66
N ASN A 46 3.77 0.80 -3.64
CA ASN A 46 4.50 1.83 -2.89
C ASN A 46 4.49 1.58 -1.37
N LEU A 47 3.42 1.02 -0.81
CA LEU A 47 3.36 0.62 0.61
C LEU A 47 4.31 -0.54 0.92
N VAL A 48 4.37 -1.51 0.02
CA VAL A 48 5.34 -2.62 0.08
C VAL A 48 6.77 -2.09 0.09
N ASP A 49 7.11 -1.24 -0.88
CA ASP A 49 8.45 -0.65 -1.00
C ASP A 49 8.83 0.15 0.25
N ALA A 50 7.89 0.87 0.84
CA ALA A 50 8.10 1.65 2.06
C ALA A 50 8.39 0.73 3.26
N THR A 51 7.66 -0.38 3.37
CA THR A 51 7.86 -1.39 4.42
C THR A 51 9.21 -2.07 4.30
N ASN A 52 9.61 -2.42 3.07
CA ASN A 52 10.91 -3.04 2.81
C ASN A 52 12.05 -2.08 3.14
N LEU A 53 11.95 -0.82 2.73
CA LEU A 53 12.95 0.21 3.05
C LEU A 53 13.10 0.43 4.55
N ASP A 54 12.01 0.38 5.32
CA ASP A 54 12.06 0.49 6.79
C ASP A 54 12.69 -0.76 7.44
N ARG A 55 12.41 -1.96 6.92
CA ARG A 55 13.03 -3.22 7.37
C ARG A 55 14.53 -3.28 7.09
N GLU A 56 14.95 -2.86 5.90
CA GLU A 56 16.36 -2.77 5.51
C GLU A 56 17.12 -1.81 6.44
N LYS A 57 16.51 -0.66 6.78
CA LYS A 57 17.09 0.31 7.72
C LYS A 57 17.18 -0.20 9.16
N THR A 58 16.19 -0.99 9.60
CA THR A 58 16.12 -1.48 10.98
C THR A 58 16.85 -2.79 11.21
N GLY A 59 17.38 -3.43 10.15
CA GLY A 59 18.12 -4.70 10.24
C GLY A 59 17.25 -5.90 10.63
N LYS A 60 15.92 -5.75 10.61
CA LYS A 60 14.93 -6.78 10.98
C LYS A 60 14.50 -7.60 9.75
N ALA A 61 15.47 -8.14 9.03
CA ALA A 61 15.24 -9.02 7.89
C ALA A 61 14.85 -10.43 8.38
N ASP A 62 13.69 -10.55 9.04
CA ASP A 62 13.10 -11.85 9.36
C ASP A 62 11.96 -12.13 8.37
N VAL A 63 12.32 -12.99 7.41
CA VAL A 63 11.56 -13.65 6.35
C VAL A 63 10.04 -13.51 6.44
N SER A 64 9.48 -12.71 5.53
CA SER A 64 8.13 -12.90 4.98
C SER A 64 8.09 -12.26 3.59
N GLU A 65 8.86 -12.81 2.64
CA GLU A 65 8.86 -12.40 1.21
C GLU A 65 7.57 -12.79 0.47
N ALA A 66 6.84 -13.79 0.97
CA ALA A 66 5.73 -14.45 0.27
C ALA A 66 4.54 -13.55 -0.16
N PRO A 67 4.02 -12.60 0.65
CA PRO A 67 2.93 -11.74 0.21
C PRO A 67 3.40 -10.64 -0.77
N PHE A 68 4.71 -10.35 -0.82
CA PHE A 68 5.26 -9.24 -1.60
C PHE A 68 5.59 -9.63 -3.05
N ASP A 69 6.06 -10.86 -3.27
CA ASP A 69 6.28 -11.40 -4.63
C ASP A 69 4.96 -11.54 -5.43
N ALA A 70 3.83 -11.75 -4.73
CA ALA A 70 2.52 -11.88 -5.34
C ALA A 70 2.02 -10.58 -6.01
N LEU A 71 2.49 -9.41 -5.55
CA LEU A 71 2.18 -8.12 -6.18
C LEU A 71 3.10 -7.81 -7.36
N SER A 72 4.32 -8.37 -7.36
CA SER A 72 5.34 -8.15 -8.40
C SER A 72 5.23 -9.10 -9.59
N THR A 73 4.42 -10.16 -9.48
CA THR A 73 4.23 -11.11 -10.58
C THR A 73 3.23 -10.53 -11.58
N ASP A 74 3.78 -9.87 -12.61
CA ASP A 74 3.28 -9.27 -13.88
C ASP A 74 1.85 -9.60 -14.42
N LYS A 75 1.10 -10.57 -13.88
CA LYS A 75 -0.22 -10.99 -14.37
C LYS A 75 -1.26 -11.42 -13.33
N GLY A 76 -0.93 -11.46 -12.03
CA GLY A 76 -1.86 -11.92 -10.99
C GLY A 76 -2.49 -10.77 -10.25
N TYR A 77 -3.81 -10.57 -10.36
CA TYR A 77 -4.52 -9.70 -9.42
C TYR A 77 -4.23 -10.17 -7.99
N PRO A 78 -3.84 -9.29 -7.05
CA PRO A 78 -3.59 -9.69 -5.68
C PRO A 78 -4.82 -10.40 -5.13
N THR A 79 -4.60 -11.55 -4.49
CA THR A 79 -5.68 -12.22 -3.76
C THR A 79 -6.07 -11.38 -2.56
N LEU A 80 -7.26 -11.62 -2.02
CA LEU A 80 -7.67 -10.98 -0.76
C LEU A 80 -6.69 -11.29 0.38
N GLU A 81 -6.08 -12.48 0.39
CA GLU A 81 -5.06 -12.87 1.37
C GLU A 81 -3.80 -12.02 1.22
N THR A 82 -3.33 -11.82 -0.01
CA THR A 82 -2.18 -10.94 -0.31
C THR A 82 -2.47 -9.50 0.13
N LEU A 83 -3.65 -8.98 -0.21
CA LEU A 83 -4.06 -7.63 0.19
C LEU A 83 -4.05 -7.47 1.71
N VAL A 84 -4.71 -8.37 2.44
CA VAL A 84 -4.78 -8.34 3.91
C VAL A 84 -3.38 -8.46 4.53
N SER A 85 -2.52 -9.31 3.98
CA SER A 85 -1.14 -9.47 4.47
C SER A 85 -0.32 -8.18 4.31
N VAL A 86 -0.41 -7.52 3.16
CA VAL A 86 0.26 -6.24 2.91
C VAL A 86 -0.25 -5.16 3.86
N LEU A 87 -1.57 -5.03 4.00
CA LEU A 87 -2.17 -4.06 4.94
C LEU A 87 -1.69 -4.29 6.37
N ASN A 88 -1.73 -5.53 6.86
CA ASN A 88 -1.24 -5.86 8.19
C ASN A 88 0.25 -5.52 8.38
N SER A 89 1.07 -5.70 7.34
CA SER A 89 2.51 -5.40 7.40
C SER A 89 2.81 -3.91 7.60
N VAL A 90 1.92 -3.03 7.14
CA VAL A 90 1.98 -1.57 7.34
C VAL A 90 1.12 -1.09 8.51
N GLY A 91 0.58 -2.01 9.33
CA GLY A 91 -0.26 -1.65 10.47
C GLY A 91 -1.66 -1.14 10.10
N LEU A 92 -2.15 -1.50 8.90
CA LEU A 92 -3.48 -1.15 8.41
C LEU A 92 -4.44 -2.35 8.47
N THR A 93 -5.73 -2.05 8.55
CA THR A 93 -6.81 -3.04 8.46
C THR A 93 -7.91 -2.52 7.52
N ILE A 94 -8.82 -3.40 7.09
CA ILE A 94 -9.98 -3.04 6.28
C ILE A 94 -11.18 -2.87 7.22
N ASP A 95 -11.91 -1.77 7.06
CA ASP A 95 -13.17 -1.51 7.73
C ASP A 95 -14.31 -1.34 6.72
N PHE A 96 -15.52 -1.72 7.11
CA PHE A 96 -16.73 -1.68 6.29
C PHE A 96 -17.82 -0.84 6.99
N PRO A 97 -17.67 0.49 7.03
CA PRO A 97 -18.66 1.35 7.64
C PRO A 97 -19.97 1.34 6.83
N PRO A 98 -21.13 1.49 7.48
CA PRO A 98 -22.41 1.56 6.78
C PRO A 98 -22.45 2.81 5.89
N VAL A 99 -22.79 2.63 4.61
CA VAL A 99 -23.21 3.76 3.76
C VAL A 99 -24.56 4.25 4.28
N SER A 100 -24.63 5.53 4.65
CA SER A 100 -25.86 6.16 5.13
C SER A 100 -26.99 5.97 4.11
N ARG A 101 -27.85 4.98 4.33
CA ARG A 101 -29.12 4.87 3.63
C ARG A 101 -30.02 5.96 4.19
N HIS A 102 -30.10 7.09 3.51
CA HIS A 102 -31.26 7.97 3.67
C HIS A 102 -32.50 7.13 3.32
N ARG A 103 -33.34 6.87 4.34
CA ARG A 103 -34.71 6.38 4.16
C ARG A 103 -35.57 7.48 3.58
#